data_AF-A0A559IYM6-F1
#
_entry.id   AF-A0A559IYM6-F1
#
_cell.length_a   1.000
_cell.length_b   1.000
_cell.length_c   1.000
_cell.angle_alpha   90.00
_cell.angle_beta   90.00
_cell.angle_gamma   90.00
#
_symmetry.space_group_name_H-M   'P 1'
#
loop_
_entity.id
_entity.type
_entity.pdbx_description
1 polymer ?
#
loop_
_entity_poly.entity_id
_entity_poly.type
_entity_poly.pdbx_seq_one_letter_code
_entity_poly.pdbx_strand_id
1 'polypeptide(L)' 'MEITVESRMREIFKSYSVVMSEEELDTPLDELWGVDSITHVQILTTIAQEYNFKITDEDFLFSDLTTFNNIVVFVKQKSA' A
#
# COMPACT_ATOMS: atom_id res chain seq x y z
N MET A 1 -16.38 8.82 13.36
CA MET A 1 -16.11 7.98 12.18
C MET A 1 -14.74 7.40 12.40
N GLU A 2 -14.65 6.09 12.66
CA GLU A 2 -13.35 5.41 12.63
C GLU A 2 -12.93 5.35 11.16
N ILE A 3 -11.79 5.95 10.84
CA ILE A 3 -11.19 5.83 9.51
C ILE A 3 -10.65 4.41 9.43
N THR A 4 -11.14 3.62 8.48
CA THR A 4 -10.64 2.26 8.27
C THR A 4 -9.24 2.32 7.65
N VAL A 5 -8.42 1.27 7.87
CA VAL A 5 -7.09 1.14 7.23
C VAL A 5 -7.18 1.32 5.72
N GLU A 6 -8.23 0.76 5.11
CA GLU A 6 -8.44 0.88 3.67
C GLU A 6 -8.70 2.33 3.23
N SER A 7 -9.62 3.05 3.90
CA SER A 7 -9.89 4.45 3.60
C SER A 7 -8.63 5.30 3.73
N ARG A 8 -7.82 5.04 4.76
CA ARG A 8 -6.57 5.78 4.95
C ARG A 8 -5.53 5.46 3.89
N MET A 9 -5.38 4.20 3.52
CA MET A 9 -4.47 3.81 2.45
C MET A 9 -4.87 4.44 1.11
N ARG A 10 -6.16 4.52 0.78
CA ARG A 10 -6.62 5.23 -0.44
C ARG A 10 -6.21 6.71 -0.44
N GLU A 11 -6.22 7.38 0.72
CA GLU A 11 -5.73 8.76 0.84
C GLU A 11 -4.22 8.85 0.58
N ILE A 12 -3.43 7.90 1.09
CA ILE A 12 -1.99 7.83 0.84
C ILE A 12 -1.72 7.66 -0.65
N PHE A 13 -2.34 6.67 -1.31
CA PHE A 13 -2.17 6.44 -2.75
C PHE A 13 -2.56 7.65 -3.59
N LYS A 14 -3.65 8.32 -3.23
CA LYS A 14 -4.09 9.55 -3.88
C LYS A 14 -3.07 10.70 -3.76
N SER A 15 -2.32 10.77 -2.67
CA SER A 15 -1.24 11.76 -2.52
C SER A 15 -0.08 11.57 -3.52
N TYR A 16 0.09 10.34 -4.02
CA TYR A 16 1.01 9.98 -5.09
C TYR A 16 0.38 10.03 -6.49
N SER A 17 -0.81 10.64 -6.63
CA SER A 17 -1.59 10.66 -7.87
C SER A 17 -1.99 9.29 -8.40
N VAL A 18 -1.99 8.27 -7.53
CA VAL A 18 -2.47 6.92 -7.85
C VAL A 18 -3.95 6.86 -7.49
N VAL A 19 -4.79 6.74 -8.51
CA VAL A 19 -6.24 6.58 -8.37
C VAL A 19 -6.60 5.23 -8.99
N MET A 20 -7.36 4.44 -8.25
CA MET A 20 -7.75 3.09 -8.62
C MET A 20 -9.25 2.91 -8.41
N SER A 21 -9.90 2.17 -9.30
CA SER A 21 -11.27 1.70 -9.15
C SER A 21 -11.35 0.43 -8.30
N GLU A 22 -12.56 -0.05 -8.01
CA GLU A 22 -12.75 -1.26 -7.19
C GLU A 22 -12.24 -2.52 -7.89
N GLU A 23 -12.32 -2.58 -9.22
CA GLU A 23 -11.79 -3.67 -10.02
C GLU A 23 -10.25 -3.68 -10.11
N GLU A 24 -9.58 -2.59 -9.74
CA GLU A 24 -8.13 -2.42 -9.81
C GLU A 24 -7.41 -2.72 -8.49
N LEU A 25 -8.14 -3.05 -7.41
CA LEU A 25 -7.54 -3.24 -6.08
C LEU A 25 -6.62 -4.47 -5.99
N ASP A 26 -6.87 -5.46 -6.84
CA ASP A 26 -6.04 -6.67 -7.01
C ASP A 26 -5.11 -6.58 -8.23
N THR A 27 -5.16 -5.47 -8.98
CA THR A 27 -4.23 -5.24 -10.09
C THR A 27 -2.84 -4.94 -9.53
N PRO A 28 -1.78 -5.55 -10.11
CA PRO A 28 -0.41 -5.22 -9.75
C PRO A 28 -0.14 -3.72 -9.89
N LEU A 29 0.52 -3.15 -8.88
CA LEU A 29 0.77 -1.71 -8.81
C LEU A 29 1.56 -1.20 -10.00
N ASP A 30 2.46 -1.99 -10.57
CA ASP A 30 3.25 -1.63 -11.76
C ASP A 30 2.45 -1.66 -13.08
N GLU A 31 1.25 -2.25 -13.08
CA GLU A 31 0.29 -2.17 -14.18
C GLU A 31 -0.62 -0.95 -14.06
N LEU A 32 -0.69 -0.32 -12.88
CA LEU A 32 -1.48 0.90 -12.67
C LEU A 32 -0.81 2.11 -13.33
N TRP A 33 -1.65 2.93 -13.97
CA TRP A 33 -1.16 4.13 -14.64
C TRP A 33 -0.48 5.09 -13.66
N GLY A 34 0.76 5.48 -13.97
CA GLY A 34 1.51 6.46 -13.20
C GLY A 34 2.27 5.89 -11.99
N VAL A 35 2.28 4.57 -11.80
CA VAL A 35 3.09 3.93 -10.76
C VAL A 35 4.37 3.36 -11.38
N ASP A 36 5.51 3.86 -10.91
CA ASP A 36 6.82 3.27 -11.18
C ASP A 36 7.39 2.63 -9.89
N SER A 37 8.55 1.99 -10.02
CA SER A 37 9.22 1.34 -8.89
C SER A 37 9.64 2.30 -7.78
N ILE A 38 9.87 3.59 -8.11
CA ILE A 38 10.23 4.62 -7.13
C ILE A 38 8.99 5.00 -6.31
N THR A 39 7.87 5.24 -6.99
CA THR A 39 6.57 5.58 -6.42
C THR A 39 6.08 4.46 -5.51
N HIS A 40 6.21 3.21 -5.94
CA HIS A 40 5.88 2.05 -5.13
C HIS A 40 6.65 2.05 -3.80
N VAL A 41 7.97 2.18 -3.83
CA VAL A 41 8.80 2.24 -2.61
C VAL A 41 8.44 3.43 -1.73
N GLN A 42 8.15 4.59 -2.31
CA GLN A 42 7.74 5.78 -1.58
C GLN A 42 6.41 5.56 -0.84
N ILE A 43 5.41 4.98 -1.51
CA ILE A 43 4.11 4.63 -0.89
C ILE A 43 4.33 3.70 0.30
N LEU A 44 5.08 2.61 0.12
CA LEU A 44 5.38 1.67 1.20
C LEU A 44 6.11 2.33 2.37
N THR A 45 7.05 3.24 2.08
CA THR A 45 7.78 4.00 3.10
C THR A 45 6.85 4.91 3.90
N THR A 46 5.95 5.62 3.23
CA THR A 46 4.96 6.50 3.87
C THR A 46 4.00 5.71 4.74
N ILE A 47 3.51 4.55 4.27
CA ILE A 47 2.67 3.65 5.05
C ILE A 47 3.41 3.19 6.32
N ALA A 48 4.66 2.72 6.19
CA ALA A 48 5.46 2.26 7.32
C ALA A 48 5.67 3.37 8.38
N GLN A 49 5.93 4.60 7.93
CA GLN A 49 6.05 5.77 8.81
C GLN A 49 4.74 6.09 9.53
N GLU A 50 3.61 6.06 8.82
CA GLU A 50 2.32 6.44 9.36
C GLU A 50 1.81 5.45 10.41
N TYR A 51 2.00 4.15 10.16
CA TYR A 51 1.61 3.07 11.07
C TYR A 51 2.72 2.68 12.07
N ASN A 52 3.84 3.40 12.06
CA ASN A 52 4.96 3.26 13.00
C ASN A 52 5.53 1.83 13.08
N PHE A 53 5.69 1.17 11.93
CA PHE A 53 6.38 -0.12 11.79
C PHE A 53 7.53 -0.03 10.76
N LYS A 54 8.38 -1.06 10.72
CA LYS A 54 9.41 -1.21 9.68
C LYS A 54 9.02 -2.33 8.73
N ILE A 55 9.18 -2.09 7.43
CA ILE A 55 9.16 -3.15 6.41
C ILE A 55 10.57 -3.71 6.36
N THR A 56 10.70 -4.99 6.64
CA THR A 56 11.97 -5.72 6.67
C THR A 56 12.23 -6.42 5.35
N ASP A 57 13.47 -6.87 5.13
CA ASP A 57 13.79 -7.68 3.93
C ASP A 57 12.97 -8.97 3.86
N GLU A 58 12.66 -9.57 5.02
CA GLU A 58 11.77 -10.73 5.10
C GLU A 58 10.35 -10.41 4.63
N ASP A 59 9.85 -9.21 4.97
CA ASP A 59 8.52 -8.77 4.50
C ASP A 59 8.48 -8.69 2.97
N PHE A 60 9.55 -8.25 2.31
CA PHE A 60 9.63 -8.25 0.84
C PHE A 60 9.73 -9.64 0.21
N LEU A 61 10.29 -10.61 0.93
CA LEU A 61 10.42 -11.99 0.44
C LEU A 61 9.13 -12.79 0.63
N PHE A 62 8.40 -12.55 1.71
CA PHE A 62 7.27 -13.38 2.14
C PHE A 62 5.91 -12.71 2.02
N SER A 63 5.85 -11.38 1.98
CA SER A 63 4.61 -10.64 1.77
C SER A 63 4.50 -10.22 0.31
N ASP A 64 3.33 -10.45 -0.26
CA ASP A 64 3.00 -9.87 -1.56
C ASP A 64 2.63 -8.40 -1.34
N LEU A 65 3.57 -7.48 -1.56
CA LEU A 65 3.28 -6.04 -1.47
C LEU A 65 2.99 -5.44 -2.85
N THR A 66 2.52 -6.23 -3.81
CA THR A 66 2.38 -5.79 -5.21
C THR A 66 1.00 -5.30 -5.57
N THR A 67 -0.01 -5.45 -4.72
CA THR A 67 -1.38 -4.96 -4.95
C THR A 67 -1.88 -4.15 -3.76
N PHE A 68 -2.85 -3.27 -3.98
CA PHE A 68 -3.44 -2.48 -2.91
C PHE A 68 -4.02 -3.37 -1.81
N ASN A 69 -4.81 -4.39 -2.18
CA ASN A 69 -5.45 -5.30 -1.22
C ASN A 69 -4.42 -6.05 -0.37
N ASN A 70 -3.34 -6.54 -0.97
CA ASN A 70 -2.33 -7.26 -0.21
C ASN A 70 -1.59 -6.34 0.78
N ILE A 71 -1.32 -5.09 0.39
CA ILE A 71 -0.74 -4.09 1.30
C ILE A 71 -1.72 -3.78 2.46
N VAL A 72 -3.03 -3.69 2.20
CA VAL A 72 -4.04 -3.49 3.27
C VAL A 72 -4.01 -4.66 4.26
N VAL A 73 -3.95 -5.89 3.77
CA VAL A 73 -3.84 -7.09 4.61
C VAL A 73 -2.56 -7.06 5.44
N PHE A 74 -1.42 -6.76 4.81
CA PHE A 74 -0.14 -6.64 5.48
C PHE A 74 -0.16 -5.60 6.61
N VAL A 75 -0.68 -4.40 6.33
CA VAL A 75 -0.80 -3.33 7.34
C VAL A 75 -1.68 -3.78 8.50
N LYS A 76 -2.85 -4.37 8.23
CA LYS A 76 -3.75 -4.87 9.28
C LYS A 76 -3.08 -5.92 10.17
N GLN A 77 -2.21 -6.76 9.62
CA GLN A 77 -1.46 -7.76 10.40
C GLN A 77 -0.36 -7.13 11.26
N LYS A 78 0.33 -6.11 10.75
CA LYS A 78 1.41 -5.41 11.46
C LYS A 78 0.91 -4.39 12.48
N SER A 79 -0.29 -3.86 12.30
CA SER A 79 -0.92 -2.85 13.17
C SER A 79 -1.84 -3.43 14.25
N ALA A 80 -1.99 -4.76 14.29
CA ALA A 80 -2.75 -5.49 15.32
C ALA A 80 -1.87 -5.77 16.54
#